data_AF-D9ST25-F1
#
_entry.id   AF-D9ST25-F1
#
_cell.length_a   1.000
_cell.length_b   1.000
_cell.length_c   1.000
_cell.angle_alpha   90.00
_cell.angle_beta   90.00
_cell.angle_gamma   90.00
#
_symmetry.space_group_name_H-M   'P 1'
#
loop_
_entity.id
_entity.type
_entity.pdbx_description
1 polymer ?
#
loop_
_entity_poly.entity_id
_entity_poly.type
_entity_poly.pdbx_seq_one_letter_code
_entity_poly.pdbx_strand_id
1 'polypeptide(L)'
;MRLNQGRSITFITVIALIILLSIGGCGFISNYTCYKKISDDSKIKVNYIVKERIGETPNLQTDSCKAEWTQEAHAKQTELMDKVLNGLTIIGESRKGKPSRYITASFYDNMNIYIPYNKKNPHNNIIVEIDSVFYIATANKEDVRAVLGYMKNKYMLR
;
A
#
# COMPACT_ATOMS: atom_id res chain seq x y z
N MET A 1 31.30 -35.84 -49.58
CA MET A 1 30.27 -35.68 -48.53
C MET A 1 30.55 -34.42 -47.72
N ARG A 2 30.05 -33.25 -48.17
CA ARG A 2 30.21 -31.95 -47.50
C ARG A 2 28.90 -31.17 -47.55
N LEU A 3 27.84 -31.76 -47.02
CA LEU A 3 26.58 -31.08 -46.76
C LEU A 3 26.10 -31.71 -45.46
N ASN A 4 26.16 -30.95 -44.36
CA ASN A 4 25.39 -31.12 -43.10
C ASN A 4 26.05 -30.45 -41.87
N GLN A 5 27.27 -29.91 -41.97
CA GLN A 5 27.87 -29.17 -40.85
C GLN A 5 27.24 -27.78 -40.63
N GLY A 6 26.82 -27.10 -41.71
CA GLY A 6 26.24 -25.75 -41.63
C GLY A 6 24.87 -25.68 -40.96
N ARG A 7 24.04 -26.72 -41.03
CA ARG A 7 22.71 -26.74 -40.38
C ARG A 7 22.81 -27.08 -38.90
N SER A 8 23.71 -27.99 -38.51
CA SER A 8 23.89 -28.39 -37.11
C SER A 8 24.41 -27.26 -36.23
N ILE A 9 25.29 -26.41 -36.75
CA ILE A 9 25.84 -25.26 -36.00
C ILE A 9 24.75 -24.24 -35.70
N THR A 10 23.85 -23.97 -36.65
CA THR A 10 22.74 -23.02 -36.48
C THR A 10 21.70 -23.51 -35.46
N PHE A 11 21.43 -24.81 -35.41
CA PHE A 11 20.53 -25.37 -34.39
C PHE A 11 21.12 -25.28 -32.98
N ILE A 12 22.42 -25.53 -32.83
CA ILE A 12 23.11 -25.43 -31.53
C ILE A 12 23.13 -23.99 -31.01
N THR A 13 23.37 -23.00 -31.88
CA THR A 13 23.36 -21.58 -31.47
C THR A 13 21.96 -21.09 -31.10
N VAL A 14 20.90 -21.52 -31.80
CA VAL A 14 19.52 -21.16 -31.43
C VAL A 14 19.12 -21.76 -30.09
N ILE A 15 19.47 -23.03 -29.81
CA ILE A 15 19.20 -23.67 -28.52
C ILE A 15 19.98 -22.99 -27.38
N ALA A 16 21.25 -22.64 -27.60
CA ALA A 16 22.04 -21.89 -26.63
C ALA A 16 21.45 -20.49 -26.33
N LEU A 17 20.91 -19.80 -27.35
CA LEU A 17 20.26 -18.50 -27.19
C LEU A 17 18.96 -18.60 -26.38
N ILE A 18 18.16 -19.66 -26.59
CA ILE A 18 16.92 -19.92 -25.83
C ILE A 18 17.24 -20.21 -24.37
N ILE A 19 18.28 -21.01 -24.09
CA ILE A 19 18.74 -21.32 -22.72
C ILE A 19 19.24 -20.05 -22.01
N LEU A 20 20.02 -19.20 -22.68
CA LEU A 20 20.45 -17.91 -22.12
C LEU A 20 19.29 -16.96 -21.81
N LEU A 21 18.25 -16.95 -22.65
CA LEU A 21 17.00 -16.20 -22.38
C LEU A 21 16.20 -16.79 -21.21
N SER A 22 16.31 -18.10 -20.94
CA SER A 22 15.60 -18.72 -19.81
C SER A 22 16.31 -18.48 -18.47
N ILE A 23 17.63 -18.28 -18.48
CA ILE A 23 18.42 -18.00 -17.26
C ILE A 23 18.33 -16.51 -16.87
N GLY A 24 18.15 -15.60 -17.84
CA GLY A 24 17.93 -14.17 -17.60
C GLY A 24 16.58 -13.80 -16.97
N GLY A 25 15.64 -14.76 -16.89
CA GLY A 25 14.28 -14.58 -16.37
C GLY A 25 14.07 -14.94 -14.90
N CYS A 26 15.12 -15.36 -14.18
CA CYS A 26 15.04 -15.66 -12.74
C CYS A 26 15.91 -14.69 -11.94
N GLY A 27 15.70 -13.39 -12.16
CA GLY A 27 15.91 -12.42 -11.11
C GLY A 27 14.90 -12.69 -9.99
N PHE A 28 15.19 -13.66 -9.12
CA PHE A 28 14.63 -13.67 -7.77
C PHE A 28 15.13 -12.40 -7.09
N ILE A 29 14.42 -11.30 -7.35
CA ILE A 29 14.37 -10.16 -6.46
C ILE A 29 13.98 -10.78 -5.13
N SER A 30 14.96 -10.91 -4.23
CA SER A 30 14.75 -11.25 -2.84
C SER A 30 13.65 -10.33 -2.34
N ASN A 31 12.44 -10.87 -2.26
CA ASN A 31 11.30 -10.20 -1.66
C ASN A 31 11.62 -10.11 -0.17
N TYR A 32 12.35 -9.06 0.20
CA TYR A 32 12.25 -8.47 1.52
C TYR A 32 10.79 -8.06 1.69
N THR A 33 9.93 -9.02 1.99
CA THR A 33 8.55 -8.78 2.38
C THR A 33 8.66 -7.84 3.57
N CYS A 34 8.23 -6.60 3.37
CA CYS A 34 8.29 -5.53 4.37
C CYS A 34 7.39 -5.80 5.58
N TYR A 35 6.76 -6.97 5.62
CA TYR A 35 5.78 -7.40 6.60
C TYR A 35 5.99 -8.87 6.96
N LYS A 36 5.55 -9.22 8.15
CA LYS A 36 5.43 -10.58 8.67
C LYS A 36 3.99 -11.05 8.46
N LYS A 37 3.81 -12.36 8.25
CA LYS A 37 2.48 -12.97 8.21
C LYS A 37 1.78 -12.73 9.55
N ILE A 38 0.58 -12.18 9.48
CA ILE A 38 -0.32 -11.98 10.62
C ILE A 38 -1.04 -13.31 10.93
N SER A 39 -1.31 -13.59 12.20
CA SER A 39 -2.17 -14.72 12.61
C SER A 39 -3.63 -14.45 12.22
N ASP A 40 -4.42 -15.51 12.04
CA ASP A 40 -5.83 -15.37 11.66
C ASP A 40 -6.63 -14.64 12.76
N ASP A 41 -6.36 -14.93 14.03
CA ASP A 41 -6.98 -14.24 15.17
C ASP A 41 -6.69 -12.74 15.18
N SER A 42 -5.43 -12.35 15.00
CA SER A 42 -5.06 -10.93 14.91
C SER A 42 -5.68 -10.26 13.68
N LYS A 43 -5.77 -10.97 12.55
CA LYS A 43 -6.41 -10.45 11.35
C LYS A 43 -7.91 -10.21 11.58
N ILE A 44 -8.61 -11.12 12.27
CA ILE A 44 -10.01 -10.95 12.64
C ILE A 44 -10.18 -9.76 13.58
N LYS A 45 -9.37 -9.67 14.64
CA LYS A 45 -9.39 -8.55 15.60
C LYS A 45 -9.18 -7.21 14.90
N VAL A 46 -8.14 -7.09 14.08
CA VAL A 46 -7.82 -5.84 13.37
C VAL A 46 -8.92 -5.46 12.41
N ASN A 47 -9.43 -6.42 11.62
CA ASN A 47 -10.54 -6.15 10.69
C ASN A 47 -11.82 -5.71 11.42
N TYR A 48 -12.11 -6.28 12.59
CA TYR A 48 -13.23 -5.86 13.43
C TYR A 48 -13.07 -4.40 13.85
N ILE A 49 -11.91 -4.03 14.41
CA ILE A 49 -11.62 -2.65 14.83
C ILE A 49 -11.72 -1.68 13.65
N VAL A 50 -11.16 -2.03 12.48
CA VAL A 50 -11.26 -1.19 11.26
C VAL A 50 -12.71 -0.93 10.87
N LYS A 51 -13.58 -1.95 10.95
CA LYS A 51 -15.00 -1.82 10.60
C LYS A 51 -15.79 -0.98 11.59
N GLU A 52 -15.46 -1.03 12.87
CA GLU A 52 -16.11 -0.19 13.89
C GLU A 52 -15.87 1.30 13.66
N ARG A 53 -14.79 1.69 12.96
CA ARG A 53 -14.49 3.10 12.66
C ARG A 53 -15.20 3.66 11.45
N ILE A 54 -15.95 2.85 10.71
CA ILE A 54 -16.74 3.34 9.57
C ILE A 54 -17.83 4.27 10.09
N GLY A 55 -17.92 5.47 9.53
CA GLY A 55 -18.84 6.54 9.95
C GLY A 55 -18.29 7.43 11.08
N GLU A 56 -17.16 7.08 11.69
CA GLU A 56 -16.49 7.98 12.61
C GLU A 56 -15.78 9.10 11.85
N THR A 57 -15.76 10.30 12.44
CA THR A 57 -15.05 11.44 11.86
C THR A 57 -13.55 11.35 12.15
N PRO A 58 -12.70 11.05 11.15
CA PRO A 58 -11.27 11.02 11.36
C PRO A 58 -10.72 12.44 11.50
N ASN A 59 -9.65 12.59 12.29
CA ASN A 59 -8.83 13.78 12.24
C ASN A 59 -7.76 13.62 11.16
N LEU A 60 -8.05 14.11 9.95
CA LEU A 60 -7.17 13.98 8.79
C LEU A 60 -6.12 15.11 8.79
N GLN A 61 -4.84 14.75 8.86
CA GLN A 61 -3.72 15.70 8.93
C GLN A 61 -2.58 15.25 8.02
N THR A 62 -1.75 16.19 7.54
CA THR A 62 -0.46 15.82 6.95
C THR A 62 0.65 16.03 7.98
N ASP A 63 1.81 15.44 7.71
CA ASP A 63 3.05 15.68 8.44
C ASP A 63 3.45 17.17 8.53
N SER A 64 2.88 18.03 7.67
CA SER A 64 3.26 19.44 7.54
C SER A 64 2.11 20.43 7.75
N CYS A 65 0.85 19.98 7.89
CA CYS A 65 -0.31 20.86 8.00
C CYS A 65 -1.48 20.20 8.73
N LYS A 66 -2.19 20.97 9.57
CA LYS A 66 -3.44 20.56 10.21
C LYS A 66 -4.62 21.02 9.36
N ALA A 67 -5.61 20.14 9.16
CA ALA A 67 -6.83 20.52 8.49
C ALA A 67 -7.63 21.57 9.29
N GLU A 68 -8.28 22.48 8.57
CA GLU A 68 -9.20 23.44 9.17
C GLU A 68 -10.41 22.70 9.75
N TRP A 69 -10.79 23.06 10.97
CA TRP A 69 -11.92 22.46 11.68
C TRP A 69 -13.21 23.14 11.23
N THR A 70 -13.83 22.63 10.16
CA THR A 70 -15.16 23.07 9.71
C THR A 70 -16.07 21.86 9.53
N GLN A 71 -17.37 22.04 9.77
CA GLN A 71 -18.35 20.95 9.63
C GLN A 71 -18.32 20.32 8.22
N GLU A 72 -18.16 21.15 7.19
CA GLU A 72 -18.01 20.70 5.80
C GLU A 72 -16.74 19.87 5.60
N ALA A 73 -15.60 20.33 6.14
CA ALA A 73 -14.34 19.59 6.05
C ALA A 73 -14.44 18.23 6.74
N HIS A 74 -15.07 18.17 7.92
CA HIS A 74 -15.29 16.92 8.66
C HIS A 74 -16.22 15.95 7.93
N ALA A 75 -17.33 16.44 7.38
CA ALA A 75 -18.23 15.63 6.57
C ALA A 75 -17.48 15.05 5.35
N LYS A 76 -16.66 15.87 4.69
CA LYS A 76 -15.88 15.41 3.52
C LYS A 76 -14.79 14.42 3.89
N GLN A 77 -14.07 14.64 4.99
CA GLN A 77 -13.05 13.72 5.50
C GLN A 77 -13.64 12.37 5.87
N THR A 78 -14.81 12.36 6.52
CA THR A 78 -15.56 11.14 6.86
C THR A 78 -15.95 10.38 5.60
N GLU A 79 -16.61 11.05 4.64
CA GLU A 79 -17.02 10.43 3.37
C GLU A 79 -15.84 9.77 2.62
N LEU A 80 -14.69 10.46 2.58
CA LEU A 80 -13.49 9.97 1.90
C LEU A 80 -12.87 8.77 2.63
N MET A 81 -12.77 8.84 3.95
CA MET A 81 -12.16 7.76 4.73
C MET A 81 -13.07 6.54 4.84
N ASP A 82 -14.39 6.70 4.86
CA ASP A 82 -15.32 5.56 4.82
C ASP A 82 -15.13 4.72 3.56
N LYS A 83 -14.91 5.36 2.41
CA LYS A 83 -14.59 4.65 1.16
C LYS A 83 -13.29 3.87 1.29
N VAL A 84 -12.25 4.48 1.87
CA VAL A 84 -10.96 3.82 2.12
C VAL A 84 -11.11 2.65 3.08
N LEU A 85 -11.83 2.81 4.20
CA LEU A 85 -12.05 1.79 5.23
C LEU A 85 -12.83 0.60 4.68
N ASN A 86 -13.88 0.85 3.87
CA ASN A 86 -14.67 -0.20 3.23
C ASN A 86 -13.83 -1.09 2.29
N GLY A 87 -12.82 -0.52 1.62
CA GLY A 87 -11.90 -1.24 0.74
C GLY A 87 -10.60 -1.71 1.41
N LEU A 88 -10.41 -1.43 2.70
CA LEU A 88 -9.15 -1.68 3.40
C LEU A 88 -8.97 -3.17 3.68
N THR A 89 -7.83 -3.73 3.28
CA THR A 89 -7.47 -5.13 3.54
C THR A 89 -6.10 -5.21 4.20
N ILE A 90 -6.04 -5.82 5.38
CA ILE A 90 -4.79 -6.08 6.10
C ILE A 90 -4.04 -7.24 5.45
N ILE A 91 -2.80 -7.00 5.04
CA ILE A 91 -1.93 -7.98 4.38
C ILE A 91 -1.04 -8.68 5.41
N GLY A 92 -0.56 -7.94 6.42
CA GLY A 92 0.35 -8.48 7.42
C GLY A 92 0.78 -7.45 8.47
N GLU A 93 1.62 -7.90 9.39
CA GLU A 93 2.24 -7.06 10.41
C GLU A 93 3.45 -6.34 9.79
N SER A 94 3.45 -5.02 9.80
CA SER A 94 4.52 -4.24 9.19
C SER A 94 5.78 -4.30 10.06
N ARG A 95 6.91 -4.65 9.43
CA ARG A 95 8.22 -4.56 10.10
C ARG A 95 8.75 -3.13 10.17
N LYS A 96 8.14 -2.24 9.38
CA LYS A 96 8.47 -0.82 9.31
C LYS A 96 7.33 -0.06 9.98
N GLY A 97 7.65 0.94 10.80
CA GLY A 97 6.64 1.81 11.38
C GLY A 97 6.02 2.75 10.34
N LYS A 98 5.73 3.97 10.77
CA LYS A 98 5.11 5.02 9.95
C LYS A 98 5.99 5.32 8.71
N PRO A 99 5.39 5.59 7.54
CA PRO A 99 6.13 6.06 6.36
C PRO A 99 6.84 7.38 6.63
N SER A 100 7.77 7.79 5.75
CA SER A 100 8.49 9.06 5.93
C SER A 100 7.65 10.30 5.57
N ARG A 101 6.69 10.18 4.66
CA ARG A 101 5.76 11.25 4.28
C ARG A 101 4.37 10.65 4.14
N TYR A 102 3.43 11.10 4.95
CA TYR A 102 2.10 10.50 5.06
C TYR A 102 1.01 11.51 5.43
N ILE A 103 -0.22 11.14 5.06
CA ILE A 103 -1.43 11.68 5.66
C ILE A 103 -1.79 10.76 6.83
N THR A 104 -2.09 11.33 7.99
CA THR A 104 -2.64 10.60 9.14
C THR A 104 -4.14 10.78 9.18
N ALA A 105 -4.90 9.70 9.31
CA ALA A 105 -6.25 9.72 9.82
C ALA A 105 -6.23 9.16 11.24
N SER A 106 -6.45 10.03 12.24
CA SER A 106 -6.48 9.62 13.65
C SER A 106 -7.93 9.43 14.10
N PHE A 107 -8.20 8.31 14.75
CA PHE A 107 -9.49 7.96 15.35
C PHE A 107 -9.38 7.96 16.89
N TYR A 108 -10.48 8.17 17.60
CA TYR A 108 -10.46 8.43 19.06
C TYR A 108 -9.90 7.27 19.92
N ASP A 109 -9.97 6.02 19.44
CA ASP A 109 -9.56 4.83 20.19
C ASP A 109 -8.19 4.27 19.78
N ASN A 110 -7.18 5.13 19.66
CA ASN A 110 -5.79 4.73 19.37
C ASN A 110 -5.58 3.99 18.04
N MET A 111 -6.49 4.15 17.09
CA MET A 111 -6.29 3.70 15.71
C MET A 111 -5.82 4.88 14.85
N ASN A 112 -4.69 4.69 14.17
CA ASN A 112 -4.20 5.64 13.19
C ASN A 112 -4.01 4.96 11.84
N ILE A 113 -4.41 5.64 10.76
CA ILE A 113 -4.12 5.21 9.39
C ILE A 113 -3.12 6.19 8.79
N TYR A 114 -2.05 5.65 8.22
CA TYR A 114 -1.00 6.37 7.53
C TYR A 114 -1.04 6.07 6.04
N ILE A 115 -1.48 7.04 5.24
CA ILE A 115 -1.51 6.94 3.78
C ILE A 115 -0.25 7.61 3.23
N PRO A 116 0.72 6.86 2.67
CA PRO A 116 1.96 7.46 2.19
C PRO A 116 1.73 8.20 0.87
N TYR A 117 2.17 9.45 0.77
CA TYR A 117 2.01 10.24 -0.46
C TYR A 117 3.32 10.35 -1.28
N ASN A 118 4.42 9.78 -0.80
CA ASN A 118 5.72 9.77 -1.48
C ASN A 118 6.06 8.44 -2.19
N LYS A 119 5.13 7.48 -2.21
CA LYS A 119 5.33 6.16 -2.82
C LYS A 119 4.69 6.12 -4.21
N LYS A 120 5.27 5.36 -5.14
CA LYS A 120 4.70 5.12 -6.48
C LYS A 120 3.30 4.48 -6.42
N ASN A 121 3.06 3.62 -5.41
CA ASN A 121 1.79 2.93 -5.20
C ASN A 121 1.28 3.13 -3.76
N PRO A 122 0.74 4.31 -3.41
CA PRO A 122 0.25 4.63 -2.06
C PRO A 122 -0.75 3.61 -1.51
N HIS A 123 -1.69 3.20 -2.37
CA HIS A 123 -2.78 2.29 -2.06
C HIS A 123 -2.34 0.87 -1.63
N ASN A 124 -1.09 0.47 -1.90
CA ASN A 124 -0.55 -0.83 -1.49
C ASN A 124 0.39 -0.74 -0.28
N ASN A 125 0.56 0.46 0.29
CA ASN A 125 1.57 0.74 1.32
C ASN A 125 0.97 1.50 2.51
N ILE A 126 -0.34 1.35 2.74
CA ILE A 126 -1.01 1.98 3.87
C ILE A 126 -0.53 1.30 5.14
N ILE A 127 -0.21 2.07 6.17
CA ILE A 127 0.10 1.53 7.49
C ILE A 127 -1.08 1.82 8.42
N VAL A 128 -1.55 0.80 9.13
CA VAL A 128 -2.57 0.93 10.18
C VAL A 128 -1.87 0.67 11.52
N GLU A 129 -1.94 1.61 12.44
CA GLU A 129 -1.47 1.45 13.81
C GLU A 129 -2.67 1.22 14.72
N ILE A 130 -2.65 0.13 15.48
CA ILE A 130 -3.65 -0.21 16.50
C ILE A 130 -2.90 -0.75 17.71
N ASP A 131 -3.17 -0.24 18.90
CA ASP A 131 -2.51 -0.65 20.14
C ASP A 131 -0.97 -0.66 20.03
N SER A 132 -0.40 0.35 19.36
CA SER A 132 1.05 0.48 19.08
C SER A 132 1.66 -0.61 18.17
N VAL A 133 0.82 -1.44 17.54
CA VAL A 133 1.25 -2.43 16.54
C VAL A 133 0.95 -1.90 15.14
N PHE A 134 1.94 -2.03 14.24
CA PHE A 134 1.82 -1.58 12.86
C PHE A 134 1.44 -2.73 11.93
N TYR A 135 0.44 -2.49 11.10
CA TYR A 135 -0.03 -3.40 10.06
C TYR A 135 0.12 -2.75 8.70
N ILE A 136 0.45 -3.54 7.68
CA ILE A 136 0.42 -3.10 6.30
C ILE A 136 -0.93 -3.47 5.68
N ALA A 137 -1.51 -2.53 4.94
CA ALA A 137 -2.81 -2.68 4.32
C ALA A 137 -2.79 -2.23 2.85
N THR A 138 -3.69 -2.82 2.07
CA THR A 138 -4.10 -2.29 0.77
C THR A 138 -5.47 -1.64 0.87
N ALA A 139 -5.74 -0.69 -0.02
CA ALA A 139 -7.08 -0.18 -0.27
C ALA A 139 -7.32 0.01 -1.77
N ASN A 140 -8.54 0.38 -2.14
CA ASN A 140 -8.84 0.76 -3.51
C ASN A 140 -8.00 1.98 -3.94
N LYS A 141 -7.43 1.90 -5.13
CA LYS A 141 -6.56 2.93 -5.70
C LYS A 141 -7.27 4.27 -5.90
N GLU A 142 -8.53 4.25 -6.34
CA GLU A 142 -9.29 5.46 -6.64
C GLU A 142 -9.69 6.19 -5.35
N ASP A 143 -10.09 5.46 -4.31
CA ASP A 143 -10.44 6.04 -3.02
C ASP A 143 -9.22 6.69 -2.36
N VAL A 144 -8.07 6.02 -2.37
CA VAL A 144 -6.81 6.60 -1.88
C VAL A 144 -6.40 7.83 -2.68
N ARG A 145 -6.59 7.81 -4.01
CA ARG A 145 -6.33 8.98 -4.87
C ARG A 145 -7.24 10.15 -4.50
N ALA A 146 -8.51 9.90 -4.17
CA ALA A 146 -9.44 10.94 -3.76
C ALA A 146 -9.00 11.61 -2.45
N VAL A 147 -8.52 10.84 -1.46
CA VAL A 147 -7.93 11.41 -0.23
C VAL A 147 -6.72 12.29 -0.54
N LEU A 148 -5.78 11.77 -1.33
CA LEU A 148 -4.57 12.51 -1.72
C LEU A 148 -4.91 13.80 -2.48
N GLY A 149 -5.88 13.74 -3.40
CA GLY A 149 -6.36 14.90 -4.15
C GLY A 149 -6.99 15.96 -3.24
N TYR A 150 -7.83 15.55 -2.30
CA TYR A 150 -8.43 16.45 -1.32
C TYR A 150 -7.36 17.18 -0.48
N MET A 151 -6.39 16.45 0.05
CA MET A 151 -5.32 17.04 0.87
C MET A 151 -4.40 17.95 0.06
N LYS A 152 -4.15 17.64 -1.22
CA LYS A 152 -3.41 18.52 -2.13
C LYS A 152 -4.15 19.83 -2.40
N ASN A 153 -5.45 19.76 -2.65
CA ASN A 153 -6.28 20.93 -2.96
C ASN A 153 -6.46 21.86 -1.76
N LYS A 154 -6.40 21.34 -0.54
CA LYS A 154 -6.38 22.14 0.70
C LYS A 154 -5.00 22.69 1.04
N TYR A 155 -4.04 22.65 0.10
CA TYR A 155 -2.64 23.10 0.25
C TYR A 155 -1.83 22.36 1.34
N MET A 156 -2.25 21.16 1.72
CA MET A 156 -1.64 20.37 2.81
C MET A 156 -0.57 19.40 2.30
N LEU A 157 -0.50 19.18 0.99
CA LEU A 157 0.56 18.42 0.34
C LEU A 157 1.35 19.35 -0.60
N ARG A 158 2.62 19.60 -0.25
CA ARG A 158 3.60 20.28 -1.10
C ARG A 158 4.51 19.27 -1.80
#